data_AF-A0A2D8TDU0-F1
#
_entry.id   AF-A0A2D8TDU0-F1
#
_cell.length_a   1.000
_cell.length_b   1.000
_cell.length_c   1.000
_cell.angle_alpha   90.00
_cell.angle_beta   90.00
_cell.angle_gamma   90.00
#
_symmetry.space_group_name_H-M   'P 1'
#
loop_
_entity.id
_entity.type
_entity.pdbx_description
1 polymer ?
#
loop_
_entity_poly.entity_id
_entity_poly.type
_entity_poly.pdbx_seq_one_letter_code
_entity_poly.pdbx_strand_id
1 'polypeptide(L)'
;FGKRISDHSIWEQRIARARIDIEMSRLLCLKAADMMDRAGNKAAQLEIAMIKVQAPAMALKILDDAIQAHGGGGVSQDFFLAHAWAGLRTLRFADGPDEVHARAIARAEFGKYASPTPRA
;
A
#
# COMPACT_ATOMS: atom_id res chain seq x y z
N PHE A 1 -30.50 -7.58 -6.90
CA PHE A 1 -31.64 -6.84 -6.33
C PHE A 1 -32.19 -5.77 -7.27
N GLY A 2 -32.25 -5.99 -8.59
CA GLY A 2 -32.82 -5.02 -9.56
C GLY A 2 -32.10 -3.67 -9.71
N LYS A 3 -31.04 -3.42 -8.93
CA LYS A 3 -30.20 -2.22 -8.98
C LYS A 3 -28.83 -2.57 -9.56
N ARG A 4 -28.10 -1.57 -10.04
CA ARG A 4 -26.68 -1.75 -10.37
C ARG A 4 -25.92 -1.97 -9.07
N ILE A 5 -24.81 -2.69 -9.15
CA ILE A 5 -23.93 -2.94 -8.00
C ILE A 5 -23.49 -1.61 -7.36
N SER A 6 -23.15 -0.61 -8.18
CA SER A 6 -22.77 0.74 -7.76
C SER A 6 -23.81 1.46 -6.90
N ASP A 7 -25.10 1.10 -7.00
CA ASP A 7 -26.20 1.81 -6.35
C ASP A 7 -26.44 1.32 -4.91
N HIS A 8 -25.63 0.36 -4.44
CA HIS A 8 -25.65 -0.09 -3.06
C HIS A 8 -24.61 0.67 -2.24
N SER A 9 -25.02 1.21 -1.09
CA SER A 9 -24.19 2.10 -0.24
C SER A 9 -22.84 1.54 0.17
N ILE A 10 -22.70 0.21 0.27
CA ILE A 10 -21.40 -0.43 0.51
C ILE A 10 -20.36 -0.09 -0.58
N TRP A 11 -20.79 0.05 -1.84
CA TRP A 11 -19.91 0.39 -2.95
C TRP A 11 -19.56 1.87 -2.96
N GLU A 12 -20.46 2.74 -2.54
CA GLU A 12 -20.13 4.16 -2.31
C GLU A 12 -19.01 4.29 -1.27
N GLN A 13 -19.11 3.56 -0.16
CA GLN A 13 -18.08 3.56 0.88
C GLN A 13 -16.74 2.99 0.39
N ARG A 14 -16.77 1.86 -0.33
CA ARG A 14 -15.56 1.23 -0.88
C ARG A 14 -14.87 2.12 -1.91
N ILE A 15 -15.63 2.74 -2.82
CA ILE A 15 -15.07 3.65 -3.83
C ILE A 15 -14.51 4.90 -3.16
N ALA A 16 -15.22 5.49 -2.19
CA ALA A 16 -14.71 6.64 -1.44
C ALA A 16 -13.41 6.30 -0.71
N ARG A 17 -13.36 5.13 -0.04
CA ARG A 17 -12.15 4.68 0.66
C ARG A 17 -10.99 4.43 -0.29
N ALA A 18 -11.24 3.73 -1.40
CA ALA A 18 -10.25 3.50 -2.46
C ALA A 18 -9.68 4.82 -2.99
N ARG A 19 -10.54 5.84 -3.19
CA ARG A 19 -10.07 7.14 -3.67
C ARG A 19 -9.14 7.81 -2.67
N ILE A 20 -9.52 7.83 -1.39
CA ILE A 20 -8.73 8.40 -0.28
C ILE A 20 -7.39 7.67 -0.14
N ASP A 21 -7.40 6.33 -0.11
CA ASP A 21 -6.19 5.52 0.07
C ASP A 21 -5.19 5.69 -1.08
N ILE A 22 -5.68 5.81 -2.31
CA ILE A 22 -4.81 6.12 -3.46
C ILE A 22 -4.22 7.53 -3.31
N GLU A 23 -4.98 8.52 -2.84
CA GLU A 23 -4.45 9.87 -2.67
C GLU A 23 -3.38 9.93 -1.58
N MET A 24 -3.61 9.30 -0.43
CA MET A 24 -2.61 9.20 0.64
C MET A 24 -1.34 8.48 0.15
N SER A 25 -1.50 7.38 -0.59
CA SER A 25 -0.37 6.63 -1.14
C SER A 25 0.39 7.44 -2.20
N ARG A 26 -0.32 8.20 -3.05
CA ARG A 26 0.29 9.09 -4.04
C ARG A 26 1.12 10.17 -3.37
N LEU A 27 0.59 10.84 -2.34
CA LEU A 27 1.32 11.87 -1.61
C LEU A 27 2.56 11.30 -0.91
N LEU A 28 2.47 10.11 -0.32
CA LEU A 28 3.61 9.44 0.29
C LEU A 28 4.69 9.07 -0.76
N CYS A 29 4.27 8.61 -1.94
CA CYS A 29 5.17 8.34 -3.07
C CYS A 29 5.89 9.60 -3.54
N LEU A 30 5.16 10.69 -3.75
CA LEU A 30 5.73 11.97 -4.15
C LEU A 30 6.67 12.55 -3.09
N LYS A 31 6.34 12.37 -1.80
CA LYS A 31 7.24 12.74 -0.70
C LYS A 31 8.55 11.94 -0.76
N ALA A 32 8.48 10.63 -1.01
CA ALA A 32 9.67 9.80 -1.16
C ALA A 32 10.54 10.27 -2.33
N ALA A 33 9.92 10.53 -3.50
CA ALA A 33 10.61 11.03 -4.68
C ALA A 33 11.27 12.40 -4.44
N ASP A 34 10.53 13.38 -3.89
CA ASP A 34 11.08 14.71 -3.59
C ASP A 34 12.25 14.65 -2.60
N MET A 35 12.16 13.79 -1.58
CA MET A 35 13.26 13.56 -0.63
C MET A 35 14.49 12.92 -1.30
N MET A 36 14.29 11.97 -2.22
CA MET A 36 15.36 11.37 -3.00
C MET A 36 16.06 12.41 -3.87
N ASP A 37 15.29 13.24 -4.57
CA ASP A 37 15.82 14.26 -5.49
C ASP A 37 16.60 15.36 -4.76
N ARG A 38 16.13 15.78 -3.58
CA ARG A 38 16.73 16.88 -2.82
C ARG A 38 17.85 16.46 -1.87
N ALA A 39 17.70 15.32 -1.21
CA ALA A 39 18.56 14.90 -0.11
C ALA A 39 19.25 13.54 -0.34
N GLY A 40 18.97 12.89 -1.48
CA GLY A 40 19.53 11.61 -1.86
C GLY A 40 18.85 10.40 -1.20
N ASN A 41 19.02 9.24 -1.82
CA ASN A 41 18.33 7.99 -1.43
C ASN A 41 18.58 7.58 0.02
N LYS A 42 19.78 7.84 0.57
CA LYS A 42 20.08 7.51 1.96
C LYS A 42 19.28 8.36 2.94
N ALA A 43 19.01 9.63 2.64
CA ALA A 43 18.17 10.46 3.50
C ALA A 43 16.69 10.06 3.38
N ALA A 44 16.24 9.66 2.20
CA ALA A 44 14.86 9.26 1.90
C ALA A 44 14.51 7.81 2.29
N GLN A 45 15.45 7.06 2.89
CA GLN A 45 15.31 5.62 3.15
C GLN A 45 14.03 5.26 3.93
N LEU A 46 13.58 6.14 4.83
CA LEU A 46 12.36 5.91 5.61
C LEU A 46 11.10 6.07 4.75
N GLU A 47 11.00 7.15 3.98
CA GLU A 47 9.90 7.40 3.04
C GLU A 47 9.79 6.31 1.98
N ILE A 48 10.93 5.86 1.44
CA ILE A 48 11.00 4.74 0.49
C ILE A 48 10.43 3.46 1.12
N ALA A 49 10.87 3.11 2.34
CA ALA A 49 10.38 1.93 3.04
C ALA A 49 8.87 2.03 3.31
N MET A 50 8.37 3.20 3.72
CA MET A 50 6.95 3.42 3.97
C MET A 50 6.10 3.23 2.72
N ILE A 51 6.47 3.86 1.59
CA ILE A 51 5.68 3.72 0.36
C ILE A 51 5.75 2.30 -0.21
N LYS A 52 6.90 1.64 -0.07
CA LYS A 52 7.11 0.27 -0.54
C LYS A 52 6.18 -0.74 0.12
N VAL A 53 5.86 -0.54 1.40
CA VAL A 53 4.86 -1.35 2.12
C VAL A 53 3.44 -0.89 1.76
N GLN A 54 3.19 0.42 1.81
CA GLN A 54 1.83 0.96 1.70
C GLN A 54 1.20 0.76 0.32
N ALA A 55 1.94 1.01 -0.76
CA ALA A 55 1.36 1.04 -2.10
C ALA A 55 0.83 -0.34 -2.56
N PRO A 56 1.58 -1.45 -2.45
CA PRO A 56 1.06 -2.77 -2.81
C PRO A 56 -0.07 -3.22 -1.89
N ALA A 57 0.00 -2.93 -0.59
CA ALA A 57 -1.05 -3.29 0.37
C ALA A 57 -2.39 -2.59 0.04
N MET A 58 -2.34 -1.30 -0.24
CA MET A 58 -3.51 -0.52 -0.68
C MET A 58 -4.09 -1.07 -1.99
N ALA A 59 -3.24 -1.29 -2.99
CA ALA A 59 -3.73 -1.73 -4.30
C ALA A 59 -4.29 -3.16 -4.27
N LEU A 60 -3.75 -4.05 -3.43
CA LEU A 60 -4.35 -5.38 -3.19
C LEU A 60 -5.72 -5.28 -2.53
N LYS A 61 -5.92 -4.36 -1.58
CA LYS A 61 -7.23 -4.18 -0.94
C LYS A 61 -8.29 -3.70 -1.94
N ILE A 62 -7.92 -2.78 -2.83
CA ILE A 62 -8.82 -2.28 -3.89
C ILE A 62 -9.12 -3.38 -4.90
N LEU A 63 -8.12 -4.18 -5.29
CA LEU A 63 -8.34 -5.35 -6.17
C LEU A 63 -9.24 -6.39 -5.52
N ASP A 64 -9.09 -6.65 -4.22
CA ASP A 64 -9.95 -7.56 -3.46
C ASP A 64 -11.41 -7.09 -3.46
N ASP A 65 -11.65 -5.78 -3.24
CA ASP A 65 -13.00 -5.22 -3.38
C ASP A 65 -13.52 -5.34 -4.83
N ALA A 66 -12.68 -5.14 -5.84
CA ALA A 66 -13.09 -5.33 -7.24
C ALA A 66 -13.44 -6.80 -7.54
N ILE A 67 -12.67 -7.76 -7.05
CA ILE A 67 -12.96 -9.20 -7.15
C ILE A 67 -14.34 -9.49 -6.54
N GLN A 68 -14.60 -8.96 -5.35
CA GLN A 68 -15.87 -9.16 -4.66
C GLN A 68 -17.06 -8.58 -5.46
N ALA A 69 -16.86 -7.50 -6.22
CA ALA A 69 -17.89 -6.93 -7.10
C ALA A 69 -18.29 -7.86 -8.24
N HIS A 70 -17.32 -8.66 -8.73
CA HIS A 70 -17.49 -9.57 -9.86
C HIS A 70 -17.90 -10.99 -9.44
N GLY A 71 -18.03 -11.26 -8.14
CA GLY A 71 -18.40 -12.57 -7.61
C GLY A 71 -17.44 -13.67 -8.10
N GLY A 72 -17.99 -14.82 -8.51
CA GLY A 72 -17.19 -15.94 -9.03
C GLY A 72 -16.35 -15.58 -10.26
N GLY A 73 -16.80 -14.63 -11.09
CA GLY A 73 -16.01 -14.13 -12.22
C GLY A 73 -14.74 -13.41 -11.79
N GLY A 74 -14.75 -12.76 -10.63
CA GLY A 74 -13.56 -12.05 -10.11
C GLY A 74 -12.38 -12.97 -9.79
N VAL A 75 -12.64 -14.26 -9.58
CA VAL A 75 -11.62 -15.30 -9.31
C VAL A 75 -11.44 -16.27 -10.48
N SER A 76 -12.12 -16.04 -11.61
CA SER A 76 -11.95 -16.81 -12.85
C SER A 76 -11.03 -16.08 -13.83
N GLN A 77 -10.89 -16.65 -15.03
CA GLN A 77 -10.18 -16.05 -16.16
C GLN A 77 -11.07 -15.09 -16.98
N ASP A 78 -12.33 -14.91 -16.61
CA ASP A 78 -13.26 -14.01 -17.32
C ASP A 78 -12.86 -12.54 -17.13
N PHE A 79 -12.21 -12.22 -16.01
CA PHE A 79 -11.68 -10.90 -15.68
C PHE A 79 -10.20 -10.99 -15.33
N PHE A 80 -9.46 -9.91 -15.59
CA PHE A 80 -8.02 -9.85 -15.29
C PHE A 80 -7.69 -9.82 -13.78
N LEU A 81 -8.71 -9.76 -12.91
CA LEU A 81 -8.59 -9.42 -11.49
C LEU A 81 -7.77 -10.45 -10.69
N ALA A 82 -8.02 -11.74 -10.89
CA ALA A 82 -7.25 -12.80 -10.21
C ALA A 82 -5.76 -12.75 -10.60
N HIS A 83 -5.48 -12.54 -11.88
CA HIS A 83 -4.11 -12.40 -12.38
C HIS A 83 -3.43 -11.15 -11.81
N ALA A 84 -4.10 -10.00 -11.83
CA ALA A 84 -3.58 -8.76 -11.26
C ALA A 84 -3.33 -8.87 -9.75
N TRP A 85 -4.23 -9.51 -9.00
CA TRP A 85 -4.05 -9.72 -7.56
C TRP A 85 -2.81 -10.59 -7.29
N ALA A 86 -2.65 -11.70 -8.02
CA ALA A 86 -1.50 -12.57 -7.89
C ALA A 86 -0.18 -11.85 -8.24
N GLY A 87 -0.17 -11.10 -9.35
CA GLY A 87 0.99 -10.30 -9.75
C GLY A 87 1.36 -9.23 -8.72
N LEU A 88 0.37 -8.47 -8.24
CA LEU A 88 0.60 -7.42 -7.26
C LEU A 88 1.03 -7.98 -5.89
N ARG A 89 0.56 -9.18 -5.53
CA ARG A 89 0.98 -9.87 -4.30
C ARG A 89 2.49 -10.15 -4.28
N THR A 90 3.11 -10.33 -5.45
CA THR A 90 4.56 -10.51 -5.55
C THR A 90 5.34 -9.25 -5.16
N LEU A 91 4.77 -8.05 -5.35
CA LEU A 91 5.43 -6.79 -5.01
C LEU A 91 5.59 -6.57 -3.50
N ARG A 92 4.91 -7.36 -2.67
CA ARG A 92 5.15 -7.40 -1.20
C ARG A 92 6.38 -8.24 -0.82
N PHE A 93 7.06 -8.85 -1.80
CA PHE A 93 8.30 -9.59 -1.62
C PHE A 93 9.47 -8.98 -2.39
N ALA A 94 9.21 -8.41 -3.57
CA ALA A 94 10.21 -7.77 -4.41
C ALA A 94 10.95 -6.65 -3.64
N ASP A 95 12.25 -6.50 -3.87
CA ASP A 95 13.11 -5.47 -3.24
C ASP A 95 13.03 -5.44 -1.70
N GLY A 96 12.90 -6.62 -1.10
CA GLY A 96 12.74 -6.81 0.33
C GLY A 96 11.27 -6.98 0.71
N PRO A 97 10.94 -8.03 1.49
CA PRO A 97 9.58 -8.26 1.91
C PRO A 97 9.12 -7.18 2.90
N ASP A 98 7.80 -6.99 3.01
CA ASP A 98 7.21 -5.94 3.84
C ASP A 98 7.73 -5.94 5.28
N GLU A 99 8.01 -7.11 5.86
CA GLU A 99 8.50 -7.25 7.23
C GLU A 99 9.89 -6.62 7.42
N VAL A 100 10.74 -6.64 6.40
CA VAL A 100 12.06 -6.01 6.43
C VAL A 100 11.91 -4.49 6.45
N HIS A 101 11.05 -3.95 5.59
CA HIS A 101 10.75 -2.51 5.54
C HIS A 101 10.06 -2.03 6.82
N ALA A 102 9.07 -2.79 7.32
CA ALA A 102 8.38 -2.50 8.58
C ALA A 102 9.34 -2.48 9.77
N ARG A 103 10.29 -3.42 9.83
CA ARG A 103 11.34 -3.42 10.85
C ARG A 103 12.24 -2.19 10.77
N ALA A 104 12.60 -1.75 9.57
CA ALA A 104 13.41 -0.54 9.38
C ALA A 104 12.64 0.71 9.86
N ILE A 105 11.36 0.83 9.47
CA ILE A 105 10.47 1.91 9.92
C ILE A 105 10.36 1.93 11.45
N ALA A 106 10.07 0.78 12.06
CA ALA A 106 9.92 0.67 13.52
C ALA A 106 11.20 1.08 14.26
N ARG A 107 12.37 0.64 13.79
CA ARG A 107 13.67 1.02 14.37
C ARG A 107 13.93 2.51 14.27
N ALA A 108 13.63 3.11 13.13
CA ALA A 108 13.77 4.55 12.94
C ALA A 108 12.84 5.33 13.88
N GLU A 109 11.61 4.85 14.08
CA GLU A 109 10.66 5.48 14.99
C GLU A 109 11.08 5.36 16.46
N PHE A 110 11.47 4.16 16.91
CA PHE A 110 11.97 3.96 18.28
C PHE A 110 13.24 4.76 18.57
N GLY A 111 14.14 4.89 17.59
CA GLY A 111 15.37 5.66 17.72
C GLY A 111 15.16 7.14 18.03
N LYS A 112 14.00 7.73 17.67
CA LYS A 112 13.65 9.13 18.00
C LYS A 112 13.41 9.35 19.49
N TYR A 113 13.01 8.31 20.23
CA TYR A 113 12.59 8.39 21.64
C TYR A 113 13.51 7.62 22.58
N ALA A 114 14.51 6.90 22.06
CA ALA A 114 15.46 6.18 22.89
C ALA A 114 16.28 7.19 23.72
N SER A 115 16.20 7.10 25.05
CA SER A 115 17.07 7.86 25.94
C SER A 115 18.53 7.56 25.60
N PRO A 116 19.45 8.54 25.68
CA PRO A 116 20.86 8.26 25.53
C PRO A 116 21.26 7.20 26.55
N THR A 117 21.72 6.03 26.08
CA THR A 117 22.31 5.04 26.97
C THR A 117 23.45 5.73 27.71
N PRO A 118 23.47 5.76 29.05
CA PRO A 118 24.61 6.28 29.78
C PRO A 118 25.86 5.58 29.27
N ARG A 119 26.85 6.35 28.81
CA ARG A 119 28.15 5.78 28.49
C ARG A 119 28.74 5.27 29.80
N ALA A 120 28.98 3.96 29.86
CA ALA A 120 29.77 3.36 30.93
C ALA A 120 31.22 3.86 30.86
#